data_AF-A0A545U7V1-F1
#
_entry.id   AF-A0A545U7V1-F1
#
_cell.length_a   1.000
_cell.length_b   1.000
_cell.length_c   1.000
_cell.angle_alpha   90.00
_cell.angle_beta   90.00
_cell.angle_gamma   90.00
#
_symmetry.space_group_name_H-M   'P 1'
#
loop_
_entity.id
_entity.type
_entity.pdbx_description
1 polymer ?
#
loop_
_entity_poly.entity_id
_entity_poly.type
_entity_poly.pdbx_seq_one_letter_code
_entity_poly.pdbx_strand_id
1 'polypeptide(L)'
;MFTLQAKSSNSKFTYSPVACALVGVLLAPVSLTVHATQEQPVEVQHRVKIQPSQSLQPAQSLQAVQDRTVQKTQLAPSNQPVPVTKPAILPQNDVIRPSGRPRIQVAILLDTSSSMDGLIDQTRNQLWQVVNEFSAARQNGIAPILEVALFEYGNDGLPESSGYVRKLNQFTQELDRVSEGLFSLTTNGGSEYCGLAIKTAVNGLQWSQSSNDIKTIFIAGNEPFTQGPVHYQEAVKQAYQMGITVNTIFAGGHQQGVGIGWQSGALLAGGDYMSIDANRRVVHITAPQDKKIAELNAKLNQTYIPYGAKGQESAKRQMEQDAMSSNISTGLLAKRAKSKSSSFYKNSSWDLVDAIEEGEVQEDELAAMEEASLPEPMREMSASERKEYVLEQAEERKKIKMDIAELGRARDAFVAKKKSEQANVAPSVSDALTQSIRKQAKQKNFKLENDKLADKASQKSN
;
A
#
# COMPACT_ATOMS: atom_id res chain seq x y z
N MET A 1 -41.97 54.39 -17.03
CA MET A 1 -41.13 55.59 -17.17
C MET A 1 -39.69 55.22 -16.87
N PHE A 2 -38.77 55.65 -17.72
CA PHE A 2 -37.30 55.54 -17.66
C PHE A 2 -36.60 54.24 -18.10
N THR A 3 -36.27 54.28 -19.39
CA THR A 3 -35.14 53.70 -20.14
C THR A 3 -33.76 54.06 -19.56
N LEU A 4 -32.74 53.21 -19.76
CA LEU A 4 -31.32 53.53 -20.03
C LEU A 4 -30.55 52.22 -20.33
N GLN A 5 -30.26 51.89 -21.59
CA GLN A 5 -29.08 52.24 -22.40
C GLN A 5 -27.79 51.46 -22.08
N ALA A 6 -27.46 50.55 -23.00
CA ALA A 6 -26.15 49.91 -23.13
C ALA A 6 -25.14 50.86 -23.79
N LYS A 7 -23.90 50.85 -23.31
CA LYS A 7 -22.74 51.48 -23.96
C LYS A 7 -21.73 50.41 -24.36
N SER A 8 -21.40 50.39 -25.65
CA SER A 8 -20.22 49.73 -26.19
C SER A 8 -19.00 50.63 -26.04
N SER A 9 -17.82 50.04 -25.86
CA SER A 9 -16.54 50.72 -26.09
C SER A 9 -15.56 49.75 -26.74
N ASN A 10 -15.37 49.93 -28.05
CA ASN A 10 -14.22 49.44 -28.79
C ASN A 10 -12.96 50.13 -28.28
N SER A 11 -11.91 49.36 -27.97
CA SER A 11 -10.54 49.87 -27.92
C SER A 11 -9.66 49.02 -28.83
N LYS A 12 -9.09 49.70 -29.84
CA LYS A 12 -8.09 49.19 -30.76
C LYS A 12 -6.74 49.16 -30.02
N PHE A 13 -6.01 48.05 -30.09
CA PHE A 13 -4.57 48.04 -29.83
C PHE A 13 -3.81 47.55 -31.06
N THR A 14 -2.87 48.39 -31.46
CA THR A 14 -1.96 48.31 -32.59
C THR A 14 -0.85 47.29 -32.34
N TYR A 15 -0.61 46.42 -33.32
CA TYR A 15 0.58 45.56 -33.41
C TYR A 15 1.78 46.37 -33.90
N SER A 16 2.94 46.22 -33.23
CA SER A 16 4.25 46.61 -33.73
C SER A 16 5.15 45.36 -33.78
N PRO A 17 5.86 45.09 -34.89
CA PRO A 17 6.71 43.90 -35.01
C PRO A 17 8.13 44.21 -34.52
N VAL A 18 8.65 43.39 -33.61
CA VAL A 18 10.08 43.37 -33.27
C VAL A 18 10.76 42.30 -34.13
N ALA A 19 11.73 42.77 -34.90
CA ALA A 19 12.64 41.98 -35.72
C ALA A 19 13.48 41.01 -34.88
N CYS A 20 13.55 39.75 -35.29
CA CYS A 20 14.53 38.80 -34.81
C CYS A 20 15.51 38.51 -35.95
N ALA A 21 16.77 38.87 -35.71
CA ALA A 21 17.88 38.69 -36.64
C ALA A 21 18.30 37.22 -36.71
N LEU A 22 18.48 36.74 -37.94
CA LEU A 22 19.10 35.47 -38.30
C LEU A 22 20.58 35.47 -37.89
N VAL A 23 21.00 34.41 -37.20
CA VAL A 23 22.38 33.91 -37.22
C VAL A 23 22.31 32.44 -37.64
N GLY A 24 22.68 32.18 -38.89
CA GLY A 24 22.85 30.84 -39.43
C GLY A 24 24.23 30.31 -39.08
N VAL A 25 24.29 29.12 -38.50
CA VAL A 25 25.50 28.29 -38.40
C VAL A 25 25.22 27.00 -39.16
N LEU A 26 26.10 26.73 -40.13
CA LEU A 26 26.11 25.57 -41.00
C LEU A 26 26.24 24.26 -40.21
N LEU A 27 25.31 23.33 -40.43
CA LEU A 27 25.50 21.91 -40.16
C LEU A 27 25.62 21.17 -41.49
N ALA A 28 26.80 20.59 -41.74
CA ALA A 28 27.06 19.71 -42.87
C ALA A 28 26.41 18.33 -42.63
N PRO A 29 25.75 17.72 -43.63
CA PRO A 29 25.28 16.35 -43.51
C PRO A 29 26.41 15.36 -43.82
N VAL A 30 26.71 14.47 -42.87
CA VAL A 30 27.51 13.27 -43.10
C VAL A 30 26.57 12.20 -43.68
N SER A 31 26.80 11.84 -44.94
CA SER A 31 26.14 10.71 -45.60
C SER A 31 26.60 9.40 -44.94
N LEU A 32 25.68 8.72 -44.25
CA LEU A 32 25.86 7.33 -43.82
C LEU A 32 25.31 6.41 -44.91
N THR A 33 26.19 5.73 -45.61
CA THR A 33 25.86 4.71 -46.62
C THR A 33 25.34 3.46 -45.91
N VAL A 34 24.04 3.20 -45.97
CA VAL A 34 23.44 1.93 -45.52
C VAL A 34 23.73 0.86 -46.57
N HIS A 35 24.64 -0.07 -46.27
CA HIS A 35 24.75 -1.33 -47.02
C HIS A 35 23.63 -2.27 -46.57
N ALA A 36 22.62 -2.43 -47.42
CA ALA A 36 21.63 -3.49 -47.29
C ALA A 36 22.31 -4.85 -47.55
N THR A 37 22.50 -5.64 -46.50
CA THR A 37 22.87 -7.06 -46.61
C THR A 37 21.58 -7.87 -46.46
N GLN A 38 21.21 -8.56 -47.54
CA GLN A 38 20.16 -9.59 -47.53
C GLN A 38 20.67 -10.80 -46.75
N GLU A 39 20.09 -11.08 -45.59
CA GLU A 39 20.25 -12.38 -44.91
C GLU A 39 19.09 -13.30 -45.30
N GLN A 40 19.45 -14.48 -45.81
CA GLN A 40 18.54 -15.59 -46.06
C GLN A 40 18.17 -16.29 -44.74
N PRO A 41 16.93 -16.81 -44.60
CA PRO A 41 16.56 -17.56 -43.40
C PRO A 41 17.14 -18.98 -43.45
N VAL A 42 17.97 -19.31 -42.46
CA VAL A 42 18.42 -20.67 -42.18
C VAL A 42 17.34 -21.36 -41.32
N GLU A 43 16.68 -22.35 -41.91
CA GLU A 43 15.73 -23.24 -41.26
C GLU A 43 16.49 -24.26 -40.39
N VAL A 44 16.46 -24.07 -39.07
CA VAL A 44 17.01 -25.05 -38.11
C VAL A 44 15.87 -25.90 -37.57
N GLN A 45 15.74 -27.12 -38.10
CA GLN A 45 14.86 -28.14 -37.56
C GLN A 45 15.47 -28.74 -36.27
N HIS A 46 14.94 -28.37 -35.11
CA HIS A 46 15.17 -29.13 -33.88
C HIS A 46 14.06 -30.15 -33.65
N ARG A 47 14.40 -31.40 -33.99
CA ARG A 47 13.63 -32.61 -33.73
C ARG A 47 13.75 -32.99 -32.24
N VAL A 48 12.80 -32.54 -31.42
CA VAL A 48 12.66 -33.02 -30.04
C VAL A 48 11.97 -34.39 -30.06
N LYS A 49 12.71 -35.43 -29.67
CA LYS A 49 12.16 -36.77 -29.37
C LYS A 49 11.41 -36.69 -28.04
N ILE A 50 10.09 -36.80 -28.08
CA ILE A 50 9.24 -36.99 -26.90
C ILE A 50 9.23 -38.49 -26.58
N GLN A 51 9.75 -38.87 -25.42
CA GLN A 51 9.52 -40.18 -24.80
C GLN A 51 8.21 -40.12 -23.99
N PRO A 52 7.32 -41.13 -24.09
CA PRO A 52 6.09 -41.17 -23.31
C PRO A 52 6.36 -41.60 -21.87
N SER A 53 5.86 -40.81 -20.93
CA SER A 53 5.85 -41.06 -19.49
C SER A 53 4.91 -42.22 -19.14
N GLN A 54 5.43 -43.15 -18.35
CA GLN A 54 4.73 -44.33 -17.85
C GLN A 54 3.71 -43.97 -16.77
N SER A 55 2.54 -44.58 -16.90
CA SER A 55 1.40 -44.57 -15.97
C SER A 55 1.73 -45.24 -14.63
N LEU A 56 1.48 -44.55 -13.52
CA LEU A 56 1.45 -45.13 -12.18
C LEU A 56 0.03 -45.63 -11.85
N GLN A 57 -0.06 -46.91 -11.49
CA GLN A 57 -1.27 -47.55 -10.97
C GLN A 57 -1.45 -47.26 -9.46
N PRO A 58 -2.69 -47.28 -8.93
CA PRO A 58 -2.98 -47.01 -7.52
C PRO A 58 -2.80 -48.24 -6.63
N ALA A 59 -2.22 -48.03 -5.44
CA ALA A 59 -2.09 -49.06 -4.40
C ALA A 59 -3.39 -49.20 -3.59
N GLN A 60 -3.86 -50.44 -3.43
CA GLN A 60 -4.95 -50.84 -2.54
C GLN A 60 -4.40 -51.40 -1.22
N SER A 61 -5.10 -51.01 -0.13
CA SER A 61 -5.44 -51.75 1.09
C SER A 61 -4.35 -52.42 1.94
N LEU A 62 -4.39 -52.17 3.26
CA LEU A 62 -4.40 -53.21 4.31
C LEU A 62 -4.90 -52.61 5.64
N GLN A 63 -5.96 -53.20 6.20
CA GLN A 63 -6.42 -53.09 7.59
C GLN A 63 -5.98 -54.36 8.34
N ALA A 64 -5.57 -54.21 9.62
CA ALA A 64 -5.70 -55.15 10.75
C ALA A 64 -4.69 -54.72 11.86
N VAL A 65 -4.85 -54.84 13.19
CA VAL A 65 -5.93 -55.07 14.18
C VAL A 65 -5.20 -55.20 15.55
N GLN A 66 -5.79 -54.69 16.66
CA GLN A 66 -5.59 -55.03 18.11
C GLN A 66 -4.19 -54.89 18.73
N ASP A 67 -3.95 -54.76 20.04
CA ASP A 67 -4.72 -54.68 21.30
C ASP A 67 -3.72 -54.14 22.35
N ARG A 68 -4.14 -53.42 23.40
CA ARG A 68 -3.41 -53.37 24.69
C ARG A 68 -4.24 -52.74 25.82
N THR A 69 -4.95 -53.63 26.50
CA THR A 69 -5.05 -53.84 27.96
C THR A 69 -5.03 -52.65 28.92
N VAL A 70 -6.17 -52.49 29.61
CA VAL A 70 -6.42 -51.67 30.81
C VAL A 70 -5.95 -52.42 32.06
N GLN A 71 -5.20 -51.76 32.95
CA GLN A 71 -5.03 -52.19 34.35
C GLN A 71 -5.82 -51.26 35.28
N LYS A 72 -6.55 -51.89 36.19
CA LYS A 72 -7.45 -51.33 37.19
C LYS A 72 -6.77 -51.50 38.56
N THR A 73 -6.67 -50.44 39.35
CA THR A 73 -6.34 -50.55 40.78
C THR A 73 -7.28 -49.65 41.58
N GLN A 74 -8.10 -50.28 42.42
CA GLN A 74 -8.92 -49.68 43.48
C GLN A 74 -8.06 -49.36 44.70
N LEU A 75 -8.43 -48.34 45.49
CA LEU A 75 -8.29 -48.33 46.95
C LEU A 75 -9.26 -47.30 47.58
N ALA A 76 -9.73 -47.63 48.78
CA ALA A 76 -10.92 -47.15 49.49
C ALA A 76 -10.66 -45.87 50.34
N PRO A 77 -11.67 -45.32 51.07
CA PRO A 77 -11.73 -43.92 51.50
C PRO A 77 -11.17 -43.67 52.92
N SER A 78 -10.76 -42.43 53.18
CA SER A 78 -10.48 -41.93 54.53
C SER A 78 -11.12 -40.55 54.75
N ASN A 79 -11.96 -40.47 55.78
CA ASN A 79 -12.55 -39.27 56.38
C ASN A 79 -11.48 -38.34 56.99
N GLN A 80 -11.70 -37.02 56.95
CA GLN A 80 -11.39 -35.96 57.95
C GLN A 80 -11.66 -34.56 57.31
N PRO A 81 -11.91 -33.49 58.09
CA PRO A 81 -13.04 -32.59 57.93
C PRO A 81 -12.74 -31.28 57.16
N VAL A 82 -13.80 -30.70 56.62
CA VAL A 82 -13.81 -29.45 55.85
C VAL A 82 -13.57 -28.23 56.75
N PRO A 83 -12.56 -27.39 56.50
CA PRO A 83 -12.49 -26.05 57.05
C PRO A 83 -13.13 -25.04 56.09
N VAL A 84 -14.05 -24.24 56.63
CA VAL A 84 -14.73 -23.14 55.95
C VAL A 84 -13.72 -22.06 55.56
N THR A 85 -13.55 -21.81 54.25
CA THR A 85 -12.83 -20.64 53.73
C THR A 85 -13.78 -19.69 53.03
N LYS A 86 -13.80 -18.46 53.57
CA LYS A 86 -14.19 -17.13 53.05
C LYS A 86 -14.66 -17.06 51.58
N PRO A 87 -15.75 -16.31 51.26
CA PRO A 87 -16.28 -16.21 49.90
C PRO A 87 -15.22 -15.72 48.92
N ALA A 88 -15.00 -16.49 47.84
CA ALA A 88 -14.15 -16.11 46.74
C ALA A 88 -14.69 -14.84 46.07
N ILE A 89 -13.86 -13.80 46.08
CA ILE A 89 -14.03 -12.61 45.25
C ILE A 89 -13.96 -13.09 43.80
N LEU A 90 -15.03 -12.86 43.04
CA LEU A 90 -15.07 -13.11 41.60
C LEU A 90 -13.88 -12.38 40.94
N PRO A 91 -13.06 -13.05 40.11
CA PRO A 91 -11.94 -12.39 39.46
C PRO A 91 -12.49 -11.26 38.57
N GLN A 92 -12.10 -10.04 38.91
CA GLN A 92 -12.28 -8.88 38.06
C GLN A 92 -11.57 -9.13 36.74
N ASN A 93 -12.24 -8.82 35.63
CA ASN A 93 -11.76 -8.90 34.25
C ASN A 93 -10.26 -8.55 34.15
N ASP A 94 -9.43 -9.57 34.02
CA ASP A 94 -8.09 -9.40 33.45
C ASP A 94 -8.28 -8.93 32.01
N VAL A 95 -7.95 -7.67 31.77
CA VAL A 95 -7.79 -7.11 30.43
C VAL A 95 -6.72 -7.94 29.74
N ILE A 96 -7.14 -8.87 28.89
CA ILE A 96 -6.26 -9.59 27.97
C ILE A 96 -5.58 -8.52 27.12
N ARG A 97 -4.35 -8.14 27.48
CA ARG A 97 -3.49 -7.32 26.62
C ARG A 97 -3.15 -8.21 25.42
N PRO A 98 -3.49 -7.81 24.18
CA PRO A 98 -3.01 -8.55 23.02
C PRO A 98 -1.48 -8.58 23.07
N SER A 99 -0.90 -9.78 23.08
CA SER A 99 0.54 -9.97 22.99
C SER A 99 0.98 -9.65 21.55
N GLY A 100 1.18 -8.38 21.24
CA GLY A 100 1.66 -7.93 19.93
C GLY A 100 1.43 -6.44 19.69
N ARG A 101 2.29 -5.83 18.86
CA ARG A 101 2.03 -4.48 18.33
C ARG A 101 0.70 -4.50 17.54
N PRO A 102 -0.17 -3.48 17.71
CA PRO A 102 -1.40 -3.34 16.93
C PRO A 102 -1.13 -3.38 15.43
N ARG A 103 -2.07 -3.86 14.62
CA ARG A 103 -1.91 -3.88 13.16
C ARG A 103 -3.01 -3.13 12.43
N ILE A 104 -2.63 -2.58 11.27
CA ILE A 104 -3.52 -2.08 10.23
C ILE A 104 -3.23 -2.88 8.98
N GLN A 105 -4.13 -3.78 8.62
CA GLN A 105 -4.02 -4.64 7.44
C GLN A 105 -4.99 -4.17 6.36
N VAL A 106 -4.43 -3.73 5.23
CA VAL A 106 -5.18 -3.17 4.10
C VAL A 106 -4.95 -4.03 2.86
N ALA A 107 -6.00 -4.65 2.33
CA ALA A 107 -5.96 -5.30 1.02
C ALA A 107 -6.61 -4.38 -0.02
N ILE A 108 -5.88 -4.05 -1.07
CA ILE A 108 -6.36 -3.22 -2.18
C ILE A 108 -6.59 -4.16 -3.38
N LEU A 109 -7.82 -4.19 -3.89
CA LEU A 109 -8.24 -5.01 -5.02
C LEU A 109 -8.66 -4.03 -6.13
N LEU A 110 -7.84 -3.93 -7.17
CA LEU A 110 -8.08 -3.02 -8.28
C LEU A 110 -8.57 -3.77 -9.50
N ASP A 111 -9.68 -3.30 -10.04
CA ASP A 111 -10.07 -3.64 -11.39
C ASP A 111 -9.03 -3.11 -12.38
N THR A 112 -8.67 -3.96 -13.32
CA THR A 112 -7.71 -3.71 -14.39
C THR A 112 -8.32 -4.00 -15.77
N SER A 113 -9.64 -3.87 -15.87
CA SER A 113 -10.33 -3.88 -17.15
C SER A 113 -9.99 -2.65 -17.99
N SER A 114 -10.25 -2.70 -19.30
CA SER A 114 -9.83 -1.68 -20.29
C SER A 114 -10.24 -0.22 -19.97
N SER A 115 -11.18 0.02 -19.05
CA SER A 115 -11.65 1.36 -18.70
C SER A 115 -11.04 1.92 -17.40
N MET A 116 -10.17 1.16 -16.74
CA MET A 116 -9.71 1.45 -15.37
C MET A 116 -8.39 2.21 -15.24
N ASP A 117 -7.80 2.70 -16.34
CA ASP A 117 -6.56 3.48 -16.30
C ASP A 117 -6.64 4.66 -15.31
N GLY A 118 -7.74 5.42 -15.35
CA GLY A 118 -7.95 6.55 -14.46
C GLY A 118 -8.02 6.17 -12.98
N LEU A 119 -8.65 5.03 -12.65
CA LEU A 119 -8.71 4.50 -11.28
C LEU A 119 -7.32 4.09 -10.78
N ILE A 120 -6.55 3.40 -11.62
CA ILE A 120 -5.19 2.95 -11.30
C ILE A 120 -4.29 4.17 -11.11
N ASP A 121 -4.36 5.16 -12.00
CA ASP A 121 -3.61 6.41 -11.90
C ASP A 121 -3.96 7.20 -10.64
N GLN A 122 -5.24 7.28 -10.27
CA GLN A 122 -5.64 7.88 -9.00
C GLN A 122 -5.02 7.13 -7.81
N THR A 123 -5.03 5.80 -7.85
CA THR A 123 -4.46 4.99 -6.76
C THR A 123 -2.94 5.19 -6.63
N ARG A 124 -2.20 5.19 -7.75
CA ARG A 124 -0.76 5.52 -7.80
C ARG A 124 -0.46 6.89 -7.19
N ASN A 125 -1.30 7.88 -7.49
CA ASN A 125 -1.16 9.26 -7.01
C ASN A 125 -1.44 9.45 -5.51
N GLN A 126 -2.03 8.45 -4.86
CA GLN A 126 -2.69 8.62 -3.58
C GLN A 126 -2.24 7.64 -2.49
N LEU A 127 -1.48 6.59 -2.84
CA LEU A 127 -0.88 5.65 -1.89
C LEU A 127 -0.20 6.39 -0.71
N TRP A 128 0.72 7.30 -1.01
CA TRP A 128 1.48 8.04 0.01
C TRP A 128 0.59 8.94 0.87
N GLN A 129 -0.52 9.44 0.33
CA GLN A 129 -1.47 10.23 1.13
C GLN A 129 -2.15 9.37 2.18
N VAL A 130 -2.56 8.15 1.82
CA VAL A 130 -3.16 7.18 2.76
C VAL A 130 -2.14 6.77 3.83
N VAL A 131 -0.90 6.46 3.45
CA VAL A 131 0.17 6.12 4.40
C VAL A 131 0.40 7.28 5.38
N ASN A 132 0.54 8.51 4.87
CA ASN A 132 0.80 9.69 5.69
C ASN A 132 -0.31 9.94 6.69
N GLU A 133 -1.57 9.74 6.30
CA GLU A 133 -2.73 9.96 7.16
C GLU A 133 -2.70 9.09 8.42
N PHE A 134 -2.30 7.82 8.28
CA PHE A 134 -2.31 6.87 9.38
C PHE A 134 -0.98 6.73 10.11
N SER A 135 0.10 7.32 9.59
CA SER A 135 1.45 7.19 10.16
C SER A 135 1.58 7.63 11.63
N ALA A 136 0.74 8.59 12.04
CA ALA A 136 0.69 9.08 13.41
C ALA A 136 -0.34 8.35 14.29
N ALA A 137 -1.04 7.34 13.77
CA ALA A 137 -2.01 6.56 14.52
C ALA A 137 -1.34 5.83 15.68
N ARG A 138 -2.00 5.79 16.84
CA ARG A 138 -1.53 5.05 18.02
C ARG A 138 -2.69 4.31 18.68
N GLN A 139 -2.55 3.03 18.97
CA GLN A 139 -3.48 2.32 19.85
C GLN A 139 -2.77 2.08 21.18
N ASN A 140 -3.37 2.58 22.28
CA ASN A 140 -2.78 2.51 23.62
C ASN A 140 -1.34 3.08 23.71
N GLY A 141 -1.05 4.13 22.94
CA GLY A 141 0.29 4.75 22.89
C GLY A 141 1.30 4.04 21.98
N ILE A 142 0.95 2.88 21.42
CA ILE A 142 1.82 2.07 20.56
C ILE A 142 1.50 2.37 19.09
N ALA A 143 2.54 2.60 18.28
CA ALA A 143 2.39 2.73 16.83
C ALA A 143 2.02 1.36 16.23
N PRO A 144 0.98 1.29 15.38
CA PRO A 144 0.68 0.04 14.71
C PRO A 144 1.71 -0.29 13.64
N ILE A 145 1.73 -1.57 13.27
CA ILE A 145 2.33 -2.04 12.04
C ILE A 145 1.31 -1.86 10.91
N LEU A 146 1.72 -1.21 9.82
CA LEU A 146 0.93 -1.14 8.59
C LEU A 146 1.38 -2.26 7.64
N GLU A 147 0.44 -3.10 7.23
CA GLU A 147 0.66 -4.14 6.22
C GLU A 147 -0.31 -3.95 5.07
N VAL A 148 0.22 -3.93 3.84
CA VAL A 148 -0.60 -3.72 2.64
C VAL A 148 -0.43 -4.89 1.68
N ALA A 149 -1.55 -5.39 1.17
CA ALA A 149 -1.62 -6.38 0.10
C ALA A 149 -2.26 -5.75 -1.15
N LEU A 150 -1.83 -6.19 -2.33
CA LEU A 150 -2.34 -5.70 -3.60
C LEU A 150 -2.77 -6.86 -4.50
N PHE A 151 -3.95 -6.71 -5.08
CA PHE A 151 -4.54 -7.60 -6.06
C PHE A 151 -4.99 -6.79 -7.26
N GLU A 152 -4.92 -7.42 -8.41
CA GLU A 152 -5.66 -7.01 -9.59
C GLU A 152 -6.74 -8.04 -9.91
N TYR A 153 -7.82 -7.58 -10.52
CA TYR A 153 -8.82 -8.46 -11.11
C TYR A 153 -9.38 -7.86 -12.40
N GLY A 154 -10.14 -8.65 -13.16
CA GLY A 154 -10.89 -8.14 -14.30
C GLY A 154 -10.07 -7.94 -15.57
N ASN A 155 -8.89 -8.53 -15.69
CA ASN A 155 -8.05 -8.41 -16.88
C ASN A 155 -7.96 -9.76 -17.64
N ASP A 156 -8.27 -9.75 -18.93
CA ASP A 156 -8.32 -10.95 -19.80
C ASP A 156 -6.94 -11.56 -20.07
N GLY A 157 -5.86 -10.82 -19.78
CA GLY A 157 -4.50 -11.33 -19.76
C GLY A 157 -4.18 -12.23 -18.55
N LEU A 158 -5.08 -12.27 -17.56
CA LEU A 158 -4.97 -13.14 -16.39
C LEU A 158 -5.57 -14.52 -16.67
N PRO A 159 -5.07 -15.59 -16.02
CA PRO A 159 -5.61 -16.93 -16.24
C PRO A 159 -7.08 -17.04 -15.83
N GLU A 160 -7.93 -17.55 -16.72
CA GLU A 160 -9.34 -17.87 -16.43
C GLU A 160 -9.47 -18.85 -15.26
N SER A 161 -8.51 -19.76 -15.08
CA SER A 161 -8.46 -20.69 -13.94
C SER A 161 -8.33 -20.00 -12.57
N SER A 162 -7.84 -18.76 -12.54
CA SER A 162 -7.83 -17.90 -11.35
C SER A 162 -9.09 -17.03 -11.23
N GLY A 163 -10.00 -17.14 -12.21
CA GLY A 163 -11.13 -16.25 -12.44
C GLY A 163 -10.70 -14.80 -12.63
N TYR A 164 -9.60 -14.60 -13.36
CA TYR A 164 -9.00 -13.29 -13.63
C TYR A 164 -8.64 -12.50 -12.37
N VAL A 165 -8.12 -13.17 -11.33
CA VAL A 165 -7.67 -12.54 -10.09
C VAL A 165 -6.21 -12.90 -9.84
N ARG A 166 -5.35 -11.90 -9.69
CA ARG A 166 -3.93 -12.10 -9.36
C ARG A 166 -3.54 -11.32 -8.10
N LYS A 167 -2.83 -11.99 -7.19
CA LYS A 167 -2.18 -11.36 -6.03
C LYS A 167 -0.81 -10.85 -6.47
N LEU A 168 -0.60 -9.54 -6.44
CA LEU A 168 0.69 -8.93 -6.79
C LEU A 168 1.67 -9.02 -5.63
N ASN A 169 1.19 -8.75 -4.41
CA ASN A 169 1.96 -8.95 -3.19
C ASN A 169 1.08 -9.42 -2.03
N GLN A 170 1.66 -10.25 -1.17
CA GLN A 170 1.08 -10.54 0.15
C GLN A 170 1.17 -9.30 1.05
N PHE A 171 0.59 -9.40 2.25
CA PHE A 171 0.81 -8.38 3.28
C PHE A 171 2.31 -8.14 3.48
N THR A 172 2.70 -6.89 3.30
CA THR A 172 4.09 -6.44 3.45
C THR A 172 4.12 -5.07 4.13
N GLN A 173 5.19 -4.82 4.88
CA GLN A 173 5.55 -3.50 5.41
C GLN A 173 6.41 -2.70 4.42
N GLU A 174 6.97 -3.35 3.41
CA GLU A 174 7.79 -2.72 2.37
C GLU A 174 6.87 -2.03 1.35
N LEU A 175 6.51 -0.78 1.63
CA LEU A 175 5.58 0.02 0.82
C LEU A 175 6.07 0.25 -0.62
N ASP A 176 7.37 0.09 -0.87
CA ASP A 176 7.95 0.18 -2.21
C ASP A 176 7.58 -1.02 -3.08
N ARG A 177 7.35 -2.20 -2.50
CA ARG A 177 6.79 -3.34 -3.26
C ARG A 177 5.36 -3.07 -3.69
N VAL A 178 4.58 -2.43 -2.82
CA VAL A 178 3.19 -2.07 -3.11
C VAL A 178 3.16 -1.02 -4.23
N SER A 179 4.02 -0.01 -4.13
CA SER A 179 4.18 1.00 -5.17
C SER A 179 4.62 0.38 -6.50
N GLU A 180 5.64 -0.48 -6.51
CA GLU A 180 6.06 -1.21 -7.72
C GLU A 180 4.90 -2.00 -8.32
N GLY A 181 4.15 -2.74 -7.49
CA GLY A 181 2.95 -3.46 -7.89
C GLY A 181 1.94 -2.55 -8.59
N LEU A 182 1.59 -1.40 -7.98
CA LEU A 182 0.68 -0.43 -8.60
C LEU A 182 1.19 0.13 -9.93
N PHE A 183 2.49 0.42 -10.05
CA PHE A 183 3.08 0.91 -11.29
C PHE A 183 3.21 -0.17 -12.36
N SER A 184 3.23 -1.45 -11.97
CA SER A 184 3.26 -2.59 -12.90
C SER A 184 1.90 -2.91 -13.54
N LEU A 185 0.79 -2.41 -12.98
CA LEU A 185 -0.55 -2.67 -13.49
C LEU A 185 -0.78 -2.10 -14.89
N THR A 186 -1.42 -2.90 -15.73
CA THR A 186 -1.86 -2.53 -17.09
C THR A 186 -3.30 -2.99 -17.29
N THR A 187 -4.11 -2.22 -18.01
CA THR A 187 -5.49 -2.60 -18.29
C THR A 187 -5.63 -3.44 -19.56
N ASN A 188 -6.45 -4.49 -19.55
CA ASN A 188 -6.73 -5.27 -20.76
C ASN A 188 -7.99 -6.14 -20.64
N GLY A 189 -8.98 -5.92 -21.51
CA GLY A 189 -10.19 -6.74 -21.60
C GLY A 189 -10.98 -6.73 -20.30
N GLY A 190 -11.86 -7.71 -20.05
CA GLY A 190 -12.23 -8.00 -18.66
C GLY A 190 -13.56 -8.70 -18.39
N SER A 191 -13.47 -9.75 -17.57
CA SER A 191 -14.57 -10.30 -16.78
C SER A 191 -14.37 -9.97 -15.29
N GLU A 192 -15.23 -9.14 -14.73
CA GLU A 192 -15.00 -8.46 -13.43
C GLU A 192 -15.66 -9.19 -12.25
N TYR A 193 -14.99 -10.19 -11.69
CA TYR A 193 -15.57 -11.05 -10.65
C TYR A 193 -15.30 -10.57 -9.22
N CYS A 194 -16.02 -9.52 -8.80
CA CYS A 194 -15.87 -8.90 -7.47
C CYS A 194 -15.99 -9.90 -6.31
N GLY A 195 -17.00 -10.78 -6.33
CA GLY A 195 -17.20 -11.79 -5.29
C GLY A 195 -16.04 -12.77 -5.18
N LEU A 196 -15.45 -13.17 -6.32
CA LEU A 196 -14.29 -14.04 -6.34
C LEU A 196 -13.03 -13.31 -5.85
N ALA A 197 -12.81 -12.06 -6.28
CA ALA A 197 -11.66 -11.26 -5.84
C ALA A 197 -11.64 -11.10 -4.30
N ILE A 198 -12.79 -10.79 -3.69
CA ILE A 198 -12.94 -10.70 -2.23
C ILE A 198 -12.65 -12.06 -1.58
N LYS A 199 -13.25 -13.15 -2.07
CA LYS A 199 -13.04 -14.49 -1.52
C LYS A 199 -11.56 -14.90 -1.60
N THR A 200 -10.89 -14.58 -2.70
CA THR A 200 -9.46 -14.85 -2.90
C THR A 200 -8.60 -14.05 -1.92
N ALA A 201 -8.90 -12.78 -1.67
CA ALA A 201 -8.18 -11.96 -0.67
C ALA A 201 -8.44 -12.44 0.77
N VAL A 202 -9.69 -12.80 1.09
CA VAL A 202 -10.06 -13.33 2.42
C VAL A 202 -9.32 -14.63 2.73
N ASN A 203 -9.26 -15.56 1.76
CA ASN A 203 -8.65 -16.87 1.95
C ASN A 203 -7.13 -16.88 1.72
N GLY A 204 -6.62 -16.00 0.86
CA GLY A 204 -5.25 -16.03 0.36
C GLY A 204 -4.26 -15.12 1.08
N LEU A 205 -4.71 -14.40 2.11
CA LEU A 205 -3.89 -13.51 2.93
C LEU A 205 -3.85 -13.97 4.39
N GLN A 206 -2.73 -13.68 5.06
CA GLN A 206 -2.54 -13.96 6.48
C GLN A 206 -3.11 -12.83 7.33
N TRP A 207 -4.44 -12.81 7.48
CA TRP A 207 -5.12 -11.83 8.31
C TRP A 207 -4.80 -12.02 9.80
N SER A 208 -4.70 -10.91 10.52
CA SER A 208 -4.51 -10.90 11.97
C SER A 208 -5.70 -11.57 12.67
N GLN A 209 -5.38 -12.37 13.67
CA GLN A 209 -6.36 -13.03 14.52
C GLN A 209 -6.85 -12.09 15.65
N SER A 210 -6.18 -10.95 15.86
CA SER A 210 -6.58 -9.96 16.86
C SER A 210 -7.87 -9.25 16.44
N SER A 211 -8.83 -9.17 17.35
CA SER A 211 -10.04 -8.35 17.19
C SER A 211 -9.78 -6.86 17.36
N ASN A 212 -8.61 -6.48 17.87
CA ASN A 212 -8.22 -5.08 18.09
C ASN A 212 -7.48 -4.47 16.90
N ASP A 213 -7.10 -5.29 15.92
CA ASP A 213 -6.45 -4.84 14.70
C ASP A 213 -7.49 -4.34 13.69
N ILE A 214 -7.07 -3.38 12.86
CA ILE A 214 -7.85 -2.93 11.72
C ILE A 214 -7.59 -3.91 10.58
N LYS A 215 -8.65 -4.49 10.01
CA LYS A 215 -8.61 -5.41 8.87
C LYS A 215 -9.60 -4.94 7.83
N THR A 216 -9.11 -4.55 6.67
CA THR A 216 -9.96 -3.90 5.68
C THR A 216 -9.57 -4.28 4.26
N ILE A 217 -10.59 -4.53 3.44
CA ILE A 217 -10.51 -4.68 2.00
C ILE A 217 -11.05 -3.38 1.38
N PHE A 218 -10.35 -2.87 0.37
CA PHE A 218 -10.85 -1.88 -0.57
C PHE A 218 -10.90 -2.53 -1.94
N ILE A 219 -12.09 -2.66 -2.50
CA ILE A 219 -12.29 -3.12 -3.87
C ILE A 219 -12.80 -1.97 -4.72
N ALA A 220 -12.24 -1.80 -5.92
CA ALA A 220 -12.56 -0.72 -6.83
C ALA A 220 -12.70 -1.21 -8.28
N GLY A 221 -13.74 -0.76 -8.99
CA GLY A 221 -14.10 -1.18 -10.36
C GLY A 221 -15.41 -0.55 -10.83
N ASN A 222 -15.92 -0.96 -11.99
CA ASN A 222 -17.06 -0.29 -12.64
C ASN A 222 -18.18 -1.18 -13.18
N GLU A 223 -18.07 -2.51 -13.13
CA GLU A 223 -19.17 -3.41 -13.52
C GLU A 223 -20.07 -3.84 -12.36
N PRO A 224 -21.24 -4.46 -12.63
CA PRO A 224 -22.10 -5.02 -11.60
C PRO A 224 -21.35 -5.91 -10.60
N PHE A 225 -21.52 -5.59 -9.32
CA PHE A 225 -20.85 -6.30 -8.21
C PHE A 225 -21.27 -7.78 -8.10
N THR A 226 -22.34 -8.15 -8.81
CA THR A 226 -22.93 -9.49 -8.90
C THR A 226 -22.28 -10.41 -9.93
N GLN A 227 -21.36 -9.90 -10.76
CA GLN A 227 -20.74 -10.71 -11.81
C GLN A 227 -19.86 -11.85 -11.25
N GLY A 228 -19.78 -12.94 -12.02
CA GLY A 228 -18.90 -14.07 -11.77
C GLY A 228 -19.52 -15.24 -11.01
N PRO A 229 -18.74 -16.32 -10.81
CA PRO A 229 -19.23 -17.59 -10.28
C PRO A 229 -19.45 -17.59 -8.76
N VAL A 230 -18.99 -16.56 -8.05
CA VAL A 230 -19.10 -16.45 -6.59
C VAL A 230 -20.06 -15.32 -6.25
N HIS A 231 -21.16 -15.66 -5.56
CA HIS A 231 -22.08 -14.65 -5.04
C HIS A 231 -21.37 -13.75 -4.03
N TYR A 232 -21.35 -12.44 -4.28
CA TYR A 232 -20.63 -11.49 -3.44
C TYR A 232 -21.10 -11.52 -1.97
N GLN A 233 -22.38 -11.83 -1.72
CA GLN A 233 -22.93 -11.92 -0.38
C GLN A 233 -22.22 -12.98 0.47
N GLU A 234 -21.84 -14.11 -0.13
CA GLU A 234 -21.11 -15.18 0.56
C GLU A 234 -19.69 -14.74 0.92
N ALA A 235 -18.98 -14.17 -0.06
CA ALA A 235 -17.61 -13.68 0.12
C ALA A 235 -17.54 -12.55 1.17
N VAL A 236 -18.47 -11.60 1.09
CA VAL A 236 -18.56 -10.49 2.04
C VAL A 236 -18.94 -10.97 3.44
N LYS A 237 -19.91 -11.88 3.56
CA LYS A 237 -20.28 -12.44 4.86
C LYS A 237 -19.12 -13.18 5.52
N GLN A 238 -18.33 -13.91 4.72
CA GLN A 238 -17.10 -14.55 5.21
C GLN A 238 -16.10 -13.51 5.74
N ALA A 239 -15.85 -12.44 4.98
CA ALA A 239 -14.99 -11.34 5.42
C ALA A 239 -15.46 -10.75 6.76
N TYR A 240 -16.75 -10.43 6.86
CA TYR A 240 -17.37 -9.87 8.06
C TYR A 240 -17.20 -10.79 9.29
N GLN A 241 -17.41 -12.10 9.13
CA GLN A 241 -17.22 -13.09 10.20
C GLN A 241 -15.77 -13.15 10.71
N MET A 242 -14.79 -12.82 9.87
CA MET A 242 -13.37 -12.72 10.25
C MET A 242 -12.99 -11.34 10.83
N GLY A 243 -13.97 -10.45 11.00
CA GLY A 243 -13.76 -9.06 11.41
C GLY A 243 -13.04 -8.23 10.36
N ILE A 244 -13.17 -8.58 9.07
CA ILE A 244 -12.64 -7.83 7.94
C ILE A 244 -13.76 -6.95 7.38
N THR A 245 -13.54 -5.64 7.34
CA THR A 245 -14.44 -4.69 6.69
C THR A 245 -14.18 -4.69 5.18
N VAL A 246 -15.24 -4.69 4.36
CA VAL A 246 -15.14 -4.53 2.91
C VAL A 246 -15.70 -3.17 2.53
N ASN A 247 -14.86 -2.32 1.95
CA ASN A 247 -15.25 -1.02 1.41
C ASN A 247 -15.22 -1.09 -0.10
N THR A 248 -16.20 -0.46 -0.74
CA THR A 248 -16.39 -0.55 -2.19
C THR A 248 -16.29 0.84 -2.81
N ILE A 249 -15.49 0.95 -3.88
CA ILE A 249 -15.24 2.19 -4.61
C ILE A 249 -15.69 2.00 -6.05
N PHE A 250 -16.86 2.54 -6.39
CA PHE A 250 -17.41 2.44 -7.73
C PHE A 250 -16.86 3.55 -8.64
N ALA A 251 -16.24 3.16 -9.75
CA ALA A 251 -15.75 4.08 -10.78
C ALA A 251 -16.90 4.46 -11.74
N GLY A 252 -17.79 5.33 -11.27
CA GLY A 252 -18.96 5.76 -12.03
C GLY A 252 -19.92 6.65 -11.23
N GLY A 253 -21.19 6.67 -11.65
CA GLY A 253 -22.23 7.43 -10.96
C GLY A 253 -22.67 6.77 -9.65
N HIS A 254 -22.82 7.56 -8.58
CA HIS A 254 -23.17 7.03 -7.26
C HIS A 254 -24.45 6.17 -7.26
N GLN A 255 -25.53 6.65 -7.89
CA GLN A 255 -26.79 5.89 -7.93
C GLN A 255 -26.70 4.63 -8.80
N GLN A 256 -25.83 4.65 -9.82
CA GLN A 256 -25.58 3.45 -10.62
C GLN A 256 -24.95 2.37 -9.74
N GLY A 257 -23.85 2.67 -9.05
CA GLY A 257 -23.18 1.70 -8.17
C GLY A 257 -24.10 1.16 -7.06
N VAL A 258 -24.99 1.99 -6.52
CA VAL A 258 -26.08 1.51 -5.63
C VAL A 258 -26.94 0.46 -6.33
N GLY A 259 -27.46 0.78 -7.52
CA GLY A 259 -28.34 -0.10 -8.29
C GLY A 259 -27.71 -1.41 -8.74
N ILE A 260 -26.38 -1.44 -8.92
CA ILE A 260 -25.63 -2.63 -9.34
C ILE A 260 -24.83 -3.29 -8.22
N GLY A 261 -25.22 -3.04 -6.97
CA GLY A 261 -24.82 -3.87 -5.82
C GLY A 261 -23.55 -3.43 -5.06
N TRP A 262 -22.84 -2.38 -5.50
CA TRP A 262 -21.63 -1.91 -4.82
C TRP A 262 -21.91 -1.45 -3.40
N GLN A 263 -22.99 -0.69 -3.19
CA GLN A 263 -23.38 -0.24 -1.85
C GLN A 263 -23.76 -1.42 -0.95
N SER A 264 -24.53 -2.37 -1.49
CA SER A 264 -24.93 -3.57 -0.74
C SER A 264 -23.72 -4.40 -0.32
N GLY A 265 -22.72 -4.54 -1.20
CA GLY A 265 -21.45 -5.20 -0.89
C GLY A 265 -20.72 -4.58 0.31
N ALA A 266 -20.62 -3.25 0.39
CA ALA A 266 -19.97 -2.60 1.52
C ALA A 266 -20.76 -2.74 2.83
N LEU A 267 -22.08 -2.49 2.79
CA LEU A 267 -22.92 -2.48 3.98
C LEU A 267 -22.99 -3.85 4.67
N LEU A 268 -22.99 -4.94 3.89
CA LEU A 268 -22.97 -6.31 4.44
C LEU A 268 -21.70 -6.62 5.26
N ALA A 269 -20.61 -5.87 5.03
CA ALA A 269 -19.34 -6.02 5.76
C ALA A 269 -19.12 -4.95 6.84
N GLY A 270 -20.11 -4.08 7.08
CA GLY A 270 -19.94 -2.89 7.91
C GLY A 270 -19.00 -1.83 7.33
N GLY A 271 -18.70 -1.90 6.03
CA GLY A 271 -17.86 -0.93 5.33
C GLY A 271 -18.62 0.23 4.74
N ASP A 272 -17.87 1.11 4.09
CA ASP A 272 -18.39 2.30 3.44
C ASP A 272 -18.36 2.14 1.91
N TYR A 273 -19.40 2.68 1.26
CA TYR A 273 -19.52 2.76 -0.19
C TYR A 273 -19.16 4.16 -0.65
N MET A 274 -18.33 4.26 -1.68
CA MET A 274 -18.03 5.50 -2.36
C MET A 274 -18.16 5.35 -3.86
N SER A 275 -18.47 6.46 -4.52
CA SER A 275 -18.41 6.58 -5.98
C SER A 275 -17.39 7.65 -6.34
N ILE A 276 -16.61 7.41 -7.38
CA ILE A 276 -15.64 8.35 -7.91
C ILE A 276 -15.79 8.50 -9.42
N ASP A 277 -15.38 9.66 -9.92
CA ASP A 277 -15.05 9.83 -11.32
C ASP A 277 -13.62 9.36 -11.54
N ALA A 278 -13.43 8.18 -12.12
CA ALA A 278 -12.12 7.59 -12.38
C ALA A 278 -11.29 8.43 -13.36
N ASN A 279 -11.94 9.14 -14.28
CA ASN A 279 -11.27 9.98 -15.28
C ASN A 279 -10.93 11.37 -14.76
N ARG A 280 -11.35 11.70 -13.53
CA ARG A 280 -11.00 12.96 -12.90
C ARG A 280 -9.50 12.99 -12.61
N ARG A 281 -8.82 13.96 -13.22
CA ARG A 281 -7.40 14.19 -12.95
C ARG A 281 -7.18 14.61 -11.50
N VAL A 282 -6.20 13.99 -10.86
CA VAL A 282 -5.72 14.43 -9.54
C VAL A 282 -5.09 15.81 -9.70
N VAL A 283 -5.63 16.80 -8.99
CA VAL A 283 -5.09 18.16 -9.04
C VAL A 283 -3.79 18.22 -8.24
N HIS A 284 -2.68 18.49 -8.93
CA HIS A 284 -1.38 18.70 -8.32
C HIS A 284 -1.20 20.17 -8.00
N ILE A 285 -1.25 20.52 -6.71
CA ILE A 285 -0.89 21.85 -6.24
C ILE A 285 0.62 21.84 -5.95
N THR A 286 1.36 22.60 -6.74
CA THR A 286 2.79 22.86 -6.50
C THR A 286 2.92 23.71 -5.25
N ALA A 287 3.63 23.17 -4.26
CA ALA A 287 3.89 23.86 -3.00
C ALA A 287 5.32 24.42 -3.00
N PRO A 288 5.58 25.59 -2.38
CA PRO A 288 6.93 26.16 -2.28
C PRO A 288 7.95 25.22 -1.63
N GLN A 289 7.50 24.30 -0.78
CA GLN A 289 8.33 23.34 -0.05
C GLN A 289 8.79 22.16 -0.91
N ASP A 290 8.13 21.88 -2.05
CA ASP A 290 8.32 20.64 -2.82
C ASP A 290 9.78 20.44 -3.25
N LYS A 291 10.45 21.50 -3.73
CA LYS A 291 11.86 21.43 -4.15
C LYS A 291 12.77 21.04 -2.99
N LYS A 292 12.58 21.67 -1.82
CA LYS A 292 13.44 21.39 -0.66
C LYS A 292 13.23 19.98 -0.11
N ILE A 293 11.99 19.52 -0.11
CA ILE A 293 11.66 18.13 0.27
C ILE A 293 12.30 17.14 -0.71
N ALA A 294 12.30 17.43 -2.02
CA ALA A 294 12.96 16.57 -3.01
C ALA A 294 14.49 16.49 -2.80
N GLU A 295 15.14 17.61 -2.49
CA GLU A 295 16.58 17.64 -2.12
C GLU A 295 16.85 16.78 -0.87
N LEU A 296 16.01 16.92 0.17
CA LEU A 296 16.13 16.12 1.39
C LEU A 296 15.84 14.65 1.15
N ASN A 297 14.91 14.30 0.25
CA ASN A 297 14.67 12.91 -0.13
C ASN A 297 15.91 12.29 -0.80
N ALA A 298 16.58 13.02 -1.69
CA ALA A 298 17.82 12.54 -2.29
C ALA A 298 18.93 12.29 -1.24
N LYS A 299 19.02 13.15 -0.22
CA LYS A 299 19.92 12.92 0.92
C LYS A 299 19.49 11.73 1.78
N LEU A 300 18.18 11.59 2.03
CA LEU A 300 17.63 10.46 2.78
C LEU A 300 18.03 9.13 2.13
N ASN A 301 18.00 9.06 0.80
CA ASN A 301 18.39 7.86 0.05
C ASN A 301 19.84 7.43 0.28
N GLN A 302 20.73 8.38 0.56
CA GLN A 302 22.14 8.09 0.83
C GLN A 302 22.35 7.46 2.21
N THR A 303 21.35 7.50 3.09
CA THR A 303 21.44 6.93 4.43
C THR A 303 21.03 5.46 4.50
N TYR A 304 20.48 4.88 3.43
CA TYR A 304 20.11 3.46 3.40
C TYR A 304 21.33 2.57 3.14
N ILE A 305 21.45 1.51 3.93
CA ILE A 305 22.57 0.58 3.92
C ILE A 305 22.03 -0.78 3.46
N PRO A 306 22.01 -1.05 2.14
CA PRO A 306 21.48 -2.30 1.61
C PRO A 306 22.32 -3.50 2.06
N TYR A 307 21.67 -4.50 2.65
CA TYR A 307 22.31 -5.74 3.09
C TYR A 307 21.56 -7.00 2.68
N GLY A 308 22.28 -8.12 2.75
CA GLY A 308 21.76 -9.44 2.42
C GLY A 308 21.44 -9.60 0.93
N ALA A 309 20.88 -10.76 0.59
CA ALA A 309 20.64 -11.15 -0.81
C ALA A 309 19.70 -10.20 -1.57
N LYS A 310 18.80 -9.50 -0.87
CA LYS A 310 17.80 -8.60 -1.47
C LYS A 310 18.13 -7.11 -1.29
N GLY A 311 19.25 -6.78 -0.62
CA GLY A 311 19.65 -5.41 -0.32
C GLY A 311 19.68 -4.51 -1.54
N GLN A 312 20.48 -4.89 -2.54
CA GLN A 312 20.69 -4.10 -3.75
C GLN A 312 19.43 -3.96 -4.61
N GLU A 313 18.68 -5.05 -4.79
CA GLU A 313 17.42 -5.02 -5.54
C GLU A 313 16.40 -4.09 -4.87
N SER A 314 16.29 -4.14 -3.54
CA SER A 314 15.32 -3.34 -2.79
C SER A 314 15.70 -1.86 -2.74
N ALA A 315 17.00 -1.55 -2.61
CA ALA A 315 17.51 -0.18 -2.75
C ALA A 315 17.25 0.39 -4.15
N LYS A 316 17.45 -0.42 -5.20
CA LYS A 316 17.11 -0.04 -6.58
C LYS A 316 15.61 0.23 -6.74
N ARG A 317 14.76 -0.66 -6.22
CA ARG A 317 13.31 -0.49 -6.19
C ARG A 317 12.92 0.83 -5.52
N GLN A 318 13.51 1.17 -4.38
CA GLN A 318 13.28 2.45 -3.71
C GLN A 318 13.54 3.65 -4.63
N MET A 319 14.70 3.64 -5.31
CA MET A 319 15.09 4.70 -6.24
C MET A 319 14.16 4.79 -7.45
N GLU A 320 13.71 3.65 -7.98
CA GLU A 320 12.72 3.60 -9.06
C GLU A 320 11.37 4.18 -8.62
N GLN A 321 10.91 3.86 -7.40
CA GLN A 321 9.65 4.42 -6.88
C GLN A 321 9.73 5.94 -6.62
N ASP A 322 10.91 6.45 -6.24
CA ASP A 322 11.17 7.90 -6.19
C ASP A 322 11.07 8.52 -7.59
N ALA A 323 11.66 7.89 -8.60
CA ALA A 323 11.60 8.35 -9.99
C ALA A 323 10.16 8.34 -10.54
N MET A 324 9.40 7.25 -10.30
CA MET A 324 7.98 7.17 -10.69
C MET A 324 7.14 8.27 -10.03
N SER A 325 7.37 8.52 -8.74
CA SER A 325 6.67 9.59 -8.01
C SER A 325 7.02 10.98 -8.57
N SER A 326 8.30 11.22 -8.86
CA SER A 326 8.80 12.47 -9.43
C SER A 326 8.27 12.72 -10.85
N ASN A 327 8.18 11.67 -11.67
CA ASN A 327 7.68 11.73 -13.04
C ASN A 327 6.20 12.15 -13.08
N ILE A 328 5.41 11.77 -12.08
CA ILE A 328 4.04 12.24 -11.97
C ILE A 328 4.00 13.69 -11.50
N SER A 329 4.64 14.00 -10.36
CA SER A 329 4.79 15.38 -9.89
C SER A 329 5.80 15.51 -8.74
N THR A 330 6.41 16.69 -8.61
CA THR A 330 7.21 17.04 -7.42
C THR A 330 6.41 16.95 -6.12
N GLY A 331 5.11 17.28 -6.17
CA GLY A 331 4.22 17.16 -5.03
C GLY A 331 3.97 15.71 -4.59
N LEU A 332 3.95 14.75 -5.52
CA LEU A 332 3.85 13.33 -5.19
C LEU A 332 5.15 12.81 -4.58
N LEU A 333 6.31 13.19 -5.14
CA LEU A 333 7.61 12.91 -4.52
C LEU A 333 7.69 13.48 -3.09
N ALA A 334 7.16 14.70 -2.86
CA ALA A 334 7.13 15.29 -1.54
C ALA A 334 6.23 14.51 -0.56
N LYS A 335 5.05 14.04 -1.00
CA LYS A 335 4.20 13.14 -0.19
C LYS A 335 4.92 11.83 0.14
N ARG A 336 5.63 11.25 -0.84
CA ARG A 336 6.41 10.03 -0.65
C ARG A 336 7.55 10.24 0.35
N ALA A 337 8.32 11.30 0.20
CA ALA A 337 9.39 11.66 1.12
C ALA A 337 8.88 11.79 2.57
N LYS A 338 7.70 12.42 2.75
CA LYS A 338 7.01 12.46 4.05
C LYS A 338 6.63 11.07 4.57
N SER A 339 6.21 10.15 3.71
CA SER A 339 5.94 8.76 4.12
C SER A 339 7.22 8.06 4.55
N LYS A 340 8.33 8.26 3.83
CA LYS A 340 9.67 7.72 4.14
C LYS A 340 10.23 8.22 5.47
N SER A 341 9.83 9.42 5.90
CA SER A 341 10.19 9.94 7.21
C SER A 341 9.30 9.48 8.36
N SER A 342 8.25 8.70 8.06
CA SER A 342 7.29 8.22 9.05
C SER A 342 7.64 6.83 9.60
N SER A 343 7.02 6.44 10.71
CA SER A 343 7.22 5.12 11.32
C SER A 343 6.68 3.95 10.51
N PHE A 344 5.87 4.19 9.48
CA PHE A 344 5.29 3.13 8.64
C PHE A 344 6.19 2.71 7.48
N TYR A 345 7.19 3.51 7.14
CA TYR A 345 8.14 3.14 6.09
C TYR A 345 9.26 2.33 6.72
N LYS A 346 9.14 1.00 6.62
CA LYS A 346 10.03 0.03 7.27
C LYS A 346 10.65 -0.91 6.23
N ASN A 347 11.97 -1.03 6.29
CA ASN A 347 12.79 -1.75 5.33
C ASN A 347 13.79 -2.69 6.01
N SER A 348 13.50 -3.12 7.23
CA SER A 348 14.39 -3.94 8.06
C SER A 348 14.92 -5.17 7.34
N SER A 349 14.14 -5.80 6.46
CA SER A 349 14.60 -6.95 5.66
C SER A 349 15.77 -6.69 4.68
N TRP A 350 16.11 -5.43 4.41
CA TRP A 350 17.12 -5.08 3.41
C TRP A 350 17.96 -3.84 3.76
N ASP A 351 17.61 -3.03 4.75
CA ASP A 351 18.36 -1.85 5.21
C ASP A 351 18.85 -2.02 6.66
N LEU A 352 20.17 -1.94 6.88
CA LEU A 352 20.76 -2.22 8.21
C LEU A 352 20.34 -1.24 9.30
N VAL A 353 20.12 0.03 8.95
CA VAL A 353 19.66 1.03 9.94
C VAL A 353 18.27 0.64 10.45
N ASP A 354 17.32 0.37 9.54
CA ASP A 354 15.98 -0.08 9.92
C ASP A 354 16.02 -1.45 10.64
N ALA A 355 16.91 -2.37 10.23
CA ALA A 355 17.05 -3.69 10.84
C ALA A 355 17.51 -3.62 12.30
N ILE A 356 18.47 -2.74 12.60
CA ILE A 356 18.93 -2.50 13.97
C ILE A 356 17.89 -1.74 14.79
N GLU A 357 17.22 -0.73 14.22
CA GLU A 357 16.14 -0.01 14.90
C GLU A 357 14.98 -0.94 15.32
N GLU A 358 14.64 -1.94 14.51
CA GLU A 358 13.62 -2.94 14.82
C GLU A 358 14.13 -4.13 15.64
N GLY A 359 15.44 -4.21 15.89
CA GLY A 359 16.07 -5.31 16.61
C GLY A 359 16.11 -6.64 15.83
N GLU A 360 15.93 -6.59 14.50
CA GLU A 360 16.06 -7.75 13.60
C GLU A 360 17.53 -8.12 13.36
N VAL A 361 18.44 -7.15 13.50
CA VAL A 361 19.89 -7.37 13.52
C VAL A 361 20.44 -6.80 14.81
N GLN A 362 21.12 -7.63 15.58
CA GLN A 362 21.83 -7.20 16.80
C GLN A 362 23.25 -6.71 16.47
N GLU A 363 23.84 -5.93 17.37
CA GLU A 363 25.20 -5.39 17.15
C GLU A 363 26.27 -6.47 16.96
N ASP A 364 26.17 -7.58 17.69
CA ASP A 364 27.11 -8.70 17.58
C ASP A 364 26.89 -9.47 16.28
N GLU A 365 25.65 -9.51 15.77
CA GLU A 365 25.33 -10.08 14.47
C GLU A 365 25.92 -9.23 13.35
N LEU A 366 25.76 -7.89 13.41
CA LEU A 366 26.38 -6.94 12.47
C LEU A 366 27.91 -7.13 12.40
N ALA A 367 28.55 -7.28 13.56
CA ALA A 367 29.99 -7.50 13.66
C ALA A 367 30.42 -8.80 12.96
N ALA A 368 29.60 -9.84 13.03
CA ALA A 368 29.86 -11.16 12.46
C ALA A 368 29.32 -11.35 11.03
N MET A 369 28.66 -10.35 10.43
CA MET A 369 28.10 -10.46 9.08
C MET A 369 29.19 -10.74 8.04
N GLU A 370 28.88 -11.67 7.14
CA GLU A 370 29.73 -12.02 6.00
C GLU A 370 29.89 -10.81 5.07
N GLU A 371 31.10 -10.57 4.57
CA GLU A 371 31.39 -9.45 3.67
C GLU A 371 30.50 -9.44 2.41
N ALA A 372 30.17 -10.62 1.88
CA ALA A 372 29.29 -10.75 0.72
C ALA A 372 27.86 -10.22 0.97
N SER A 373 27.43 -10.19 2.24
CA SER A 373 26.13 -9.69 2.65
C SER A 373 26.10 -8.17 2.91
N LEU A 374 27.28 -7.52 2.88
CA LEU A 374 27.45 -6.10 3.14
C LEU A 374 27.66 -5.30 1.85
N PRO A 375 27.29 -4.01 1.85
CA PRO A 375 27.60 -3.12 0.74
C PRO A 375 29.11 -2.89 0.65
N GLU A 376 29.60 -2.57 -0.55
CA GLU A 376 31.03 -2.42 -0.86
C GLU A 376 31.82 -1.59 0.18
N PRO A 377 31.36 -0.41 0.63
CA PRO A 377 32.11 0.38 1.61
C PRO A 377 32.31 -0.31 2.96
N MET A 378 31.42 -1.25 3.34
CA MET A 378 31.44 -1.91 4.64
C MET A 378 32.22 -3.23 4.66
N ARG A 379 32.63 -3.75 3.50
CA ARG A 379 33.35 -5.04 3.43
C ARG A 379 34.71 -4.96 4.06
N GLU A 380 35.40 -3.84 3.81
CA GLU A 380 36.75 -3.57 4.33
C GLU A 380 36.75 -2.99 5.75
N MET A 381 35.58 -2.61 6.28
CA MET A 381 35.43 -2.09 7.63
C MET A 381 35.56 -3.21 8.67
N SER A 382 36.30 -2.94 9.74
CA SER A 382 36.30 -3.73 10.97
C SER A 382 34.92 -3.73 11.63
N ALA A 383 34.70 -4.66 12.57
CA ALA A 383 33.46 -4.72 13.34
C ALA A 383 33.10 -3.39 14.04
N SER A 384 34.10 -2.68 14.57
CA SER A 384 33.88 -1.38 15.21
C SER A 384 33.48 -0.30 14.19
N GLU A 385 34.15 -0.27 13.04
CA GLU A 385 33.86 0.70 11.96
C GLU A 385 32.48 0.46 11.35
N ARG A 386 32.05 -0.80 11.20
CA ARG A 386 30.69 -1.13 10.75
C ARG A 386 29.63 -0.55 11.68
N LYS A 387 29.82 -0.71 13.01
CA LYS A 387 28.90 -0.17 14.03
C LYS A 387 28.85 1.36 13.95
N GLU A 388 30.01 2.00 13.91
CA GLU A 388 30.12 3.47 13.83
C GLU A 388 29.46 4.01 12.55
N TYR A 389 29.69 3.36 11.41
CA TYR A 389 29.08 3.74 10.14
C TYR A 389 27.55 3.66 10.18
N VAL A 390 26.97 2.57 10.70
CA VAL A 390 25.51 2.43 10.82
C VAL A 390 24.93 3.48 11.76
N LEU A 391 25.59 3.77 12.89
CA LEU A 391 25.17 4.80 13.83
C LEU A 391 25.22 6.21 13.20
N GLU A 392 26.25 6.52 12.43
CA GLU A 392 26.38 7.78 11.71
C GLU A 392 25.22 7.96 10.71
N GLN A 393 24.93 6.93 9.89
CA GLN A 393 23.82 6.97 8.95
C GLN A 393 22.46 7.10 9.66
N ALA A 394 22.28 6.44 10.81
CA ALA A 394 21.07 6.53 11.60
C ALA A 394 20.83 7.96 12.14
N GLU A 395 21.86 8.62 12.67
CA GLU A 395 21.74 9.99 13.19
C GLU A 395 21.54 11.02 12.06
N GLU A 396 22.21 10.87 10.91
CA GLU A 396 21.95 11.73 9.76
C GLU A 396 20.54 11.53 9.21
N ARG A 397 20.10 10.27 9.07
CA ARG A 397 18.73 9.92 8.66
C ARG A 397 17.70 10.58 9.56
N LYS A 398 17.89 10.51 10.87
CA LYS A 398 16.99 11.11 11.87
C LYS A 398 16.83 12.62 11.67
N LYS A 399 17.93 13.36 11.46
CA LYS A 399 17.89 14.81 11.18
C LYS A 399 17.13 15.09 9.88
N ILE A 400 17.44 14.39 8.80
CA ILE A 400 16.76 14.54 7.51
C ILE A 400 15.25 14.24 7.64
N LYS A 401 14.88 13.17 8.35
CA LYS A 401 13.48 12.80 8.59
C LYS A 401 12.73 13.89 9.35
N MET A 402 13.37 14.54 10.34
CA MET A 402 12.79 15.67 11.07
C MET A 402 12.52 16.88 10.16
N ASP A 403 13.49 17.25 9.33
CA ASP A 403 13.35 18.37 8.38
C ASP A 403 12.24 18.11 7.35
N ILE A 404 12.18 16.88 6.80
CA ILE A 404 11.11 16.46 5.89
C ILE A 404 9.75 16.53 6.58
N ALA A 405 9.66 16.09 7.84
CA ALA A 405 8.39 16.12 8.59
C ALA A 405 7.91 17.55 8.84
N GLU A 406 8.81 18.47 9.17
CA GLU A 406 8.50 19.90 9.34
C GLU A 406 8.03 20.55 8.05
N LEU A 407 8.82 20.42 6.97
CA LEU A 407 8.45 20.94 5.66
C LEU A 407 7.17 20.30 5.13
N GLY A 408 6.97 19.01 5.40
CA GLY A 408 5.76 18.27 5.05
C GLY A 408 4.51 18.85 5.71
N ARG A 409 4.57 19.23 6.99
CA ARG A 409 3.45 19.92 7.67
C ARG A 409 3.16 21.29 7.05
N ALA A 410 4.20 22.08 6.76
CA ALA A 410 4.03 23.39 6.13
C ALA A 410 3.45 23.26 4.70
N ARG A 411 3.90 22.25 3.96
CA ARG A 411 3.38 21.89 2.64
C ARG A 411 1.90 21.52 2.69
N ASP A 412 1.51 20.64 3.62
CA ASP A 412 0.13 20.19 3.74
C ASP A 412 -0.82 21.36 4.10
N ALA A 413 -0.39 22.25 5.00
CA ALA A 413 -1.14 23.47 5.32
C ALA A 413 -1.31 24.38 4.09
N PHE A 414 -0.26 24.55 3.28
CA PHE A 414 -0.34 25.33 2.04
C PHE A 414 -1.31 24.69 1.03
N VAL A 415 -1.19 23.39 0.79
CA VAL A 415 -2.05 22.66 -0.15
C VAL A 415 -3.51 22.68 0.34
N ALA A 416 -3.76 22.49 1.63
CA ALA A 416 -5.10 22.56 2.20
C ALA A 416 -5.74 23.95 1.99
N LYS A 417 -4.99 25.02 2.27
CA LYS A 417 -5.44 26.39 2.00
C LYS A 417 -5.77 26.59 0.52
N LYS A 418 -4.88 26.17 -0.38
CA LYS A 418 -5.10 26.27 -1.84
C LYS A 418 -6.28 25.46 -2.34
N LYS A 419 -6.54 24.27 -1.77
CA LYS A 419 -7.73 23.48 -2.09
C LYS A 419 -9.01 24.17 -1.63
N SER A 420 -9.01 24.81 -0.45
CA SER A 420 -10.19 25.53 0.05
C SER A 420 -10.56 26.77 -0.78
N GLU A 421 -9.58 27.35 -1.48
CA GLU A 421 -9.77 28.45 -2.42
C GLU A 421 -10.37 27.99 -3.77
N GLN A 422 -10.44 26.67 -4.02
CA GLN A 422 -11.01 26.08 -5.24
C GLN A 422 -12.43 25.58 -4.98
N ALA A 423 -13.38 25.94 -5.84
CA ALA A 423 -14.73 25.37 -5.81
C ALA A 423 -14.73 23.91 -6.30
N ASN A 424 -15.55 23.05 -5.70
CA ASN A 424 -15.85 21.67 -6.13
C ASN A 424 -14.68 20.67 -6.12
N VAL A 425 -14.13 20.36 -4.94
CA VAL A 425 -13.27 19.17 -4.77
C VAL A 425 -14.16 17.92 -4.67
N ALA A 426 -14.20 17.10 -5.72
CA ALA A 426 -14.91 15.82 -5.66
C ALA A 426 -14.10 14.78 -4.87
N PRO A 427 -14.78 13.76 -4.29
CA PRO A 427 -14.13 12.65 -3.61
C PRO A 427 -13.16 11.90 -4.53
N SER A 428 -12.06 11.44 -3.95
CA SER A 428 -11.05 10.61 -4.60
C SER A 428 -10.83 9.28 -3.87
N VAL A 429 -10.14 8.31 -4.49
CA VAL A 429 -9.85 6.99 -3.88
C VAL A 429 -9.33 7.10 -2.44
N SER A 430 -8.34 7.98 -2.20
CA SER A 430 -7.78 8.22 -0.87
C SER A 430 -8.76 8.76 0.15
N ASP A 431 -9.81 9.47 -0.28
CA ASP A 431 -10.82 9.99 0.64
C ASP A 431 -11.67 8.83 1.19
N ALA A 432 -12.05 7.84 0.37
CA ALA A 432 -12.70 6.61 0.87
C ALA A 432 -11.79 5.85 1.82
N LEU A 433 -10.54 5.62 1.40
CA LEU A 433 -9.57 4.87 2.21
C LEU A 433 -9.39 5.54 3.57
N THR A 434 -9.19 6.85 3.54
CA THR A 434 -8.99 7.66 4.75
C THR A 434 -10.22 7.64 5.64
N GLN A 435 -11.41 7.90 5.10
CA GLN A 435 -12.64 7.98 5.88
C GLN A 435 -12.97 6.66 6.58
N SER A 436 -12.90 5.54 5.83
CA SER A 436 -13.21 4.22 6.36
C SER A 436 -12.22 3.79 7.43
N ILE A 437 -10.90 3.92 7.17
CA ILE A 437 -9.89 3.53 8.17
C ILE A 437 -9.98 4.44 9.40
N ARG A 438 -10.28 5.76 9.26
CA ARG A 438 -10.54 6.64 10.41
C ARG A 438 -11.72 6.18 11.27
N LYS A 439 -12.82 5.74 10.64
CA LYS A 439 -14.00 5.20 11.33
C LYS A 439 -13.66 3.93 12.10
N GLN A 440 -12.95 3.00 11.46
CA GLN A 440 -12.49 1.76 12.09
C GLN A 440 -11.48 2.04 13.22
N ALA A 441 -10.55 2.98 13.01
CA ALA A 441 -9.60 3.44 14.01
C ALA A 441 -10.28 3.90 15.29
N LYS A 442 -11.32 4.75 15.17
CA LYS A 442 -12.12 5.19 16.32
C LYS A 442 -12.79 4.02 17.04
N GLN A 443 -13.40 3.09 16.31
CA GLN A 443 -14.04 1.90 16.89
C GLN A 443 -13.05 0.96 17.59
N LYS A 444 -11.78 0.94 17.15
CA LYS A 444 -10.71 0.11 17.68
C LYS A 444 -9.77 0.89 18.64
N ASN A 445 -10.19 2.03 19.17
CA ASN A 445 -9.43 2.84 20.13
C ASN A 445 -8.04 3.31 19.64
N PHE A 446 -7.89 3.49 18.33
CA PHE A 446 -6.76 4.22 17.77
C PHE A 446 -6.99 5.72 17.94
N LYS A 447 -5.94 6.42 18.38
CA LYS A 447 -5.86 7.87 18.43
C LYS A 447 -5.11 8.34 17.19
N LEU A 448 -5.71 9.26 16.43
CA LEU A 448 -5.09 9.89 15.26
C LEU A 448 -4.61 11.30 15.64
N GLU A 449 -3.56 11.79 15.01
CA GLU A 449 -2.95 13.10 15.35
C GLU A 449 -3.91 14.26 15.07
N ASN A 450 -4.73 14.15 14.02
CA ASN A 450 -5.70 15.18 13.62
C ASN A 450 -6.87 15.34 14.61
N ASP A 451 -7.14 14.36 15.48
CA ASP A 451 -8.14 14.52 16.53
C ASP A 451 -7.66 15.54 17.61
N LYS A 452 -6.34 15.71 17.79
CA LYS A 452 -5.78 16.69 18.74
C LYS A 452 -5.97 18.16 18.30
N LEU A 453 -6.06 18.42 17.00
CA LEU A 453 -6.29 19.77 16.47
C LEU A 453 -7.77 20.18 16.61
N ALA A 454 -8.69 19.23 16.47
CA ALA A 454 -10.12 19.45 16.71
C ALA A 454 -10.43 19.68 18.20
N ASP A 455 -9.78 18.95 19.11
CA ASP A 455 -9.94 19.14 20.55
C ASP A 455 -9.36 20.49 21.03
N LYS A 456 -8.21 20.93 20.49
CA LYS A 456 -7.64 22.25 20.81
C LYS A 456 -8.46 23.42 20.23
N ALA A 457 -9.14 23.23 19.11
CA ALA A 457 -10.07 24.24 18.56
C ALA A 457 -11.35 24.34 19.40
N SER A 458 -11.85 23.21 19.92
CA SER A 458 -13.03 23.14 20.80
C SER A 458 -12.74 23.69 22.21
N GLN A 459 -11.50 23.57 22.71
CA GLN A 459 -11.08 24.16 23.98
C GLN A 459 -10.75 25.65 23.91
N LYS A 460 -10.54 26.22 22.71
CA LYS A 460 -10.37 27.67 22.51
C LYS A 460 -11.68 28.41 22.23
N SER A 461 -12.79 27.69 22.06
CA SER A 461 -14.12 28.23 21.78
C SER A 461 -15.10 28.11 22.96
N ASN A 462 -14.63 27.65 24.11
CA ASN A 462 -15.36 27.65 25.38
C ASN A 462 -14.76 28.64 26.38
#